data_AF-A0A380P9V1-F1
#
_entry.id   AF-A0A380P9V1-F1
#
_cell.length_a   1.000
_cell.length_b   1.000
_cell.length_c   1.000
_cell.angle_alpha   90.00
_cell.angle_beta   90.00
_cell.angle_gamma   90.00
#
_symmetry.space_group_name_H-M   'P 1'
#
loop_
_entity.id
_entity.type
_entity.pdbx_description
1 polymer ?
#
loop_
_entity_poly.entity_id
_entity_poly.type
_entity_poly.pdbx_seq_one_letter_code
_entity_poly.pdbx_strand_id
1 'polypeptide(L)'
;MITVRGRDNEYAEIYEKFMNSSAMQTIVDYCTRIYLGYSSAAITYYALLAILPTLIVAGNLLSILNLSLNNVMHFLNHSLPPSALTIVRPIIKSILTQHGLGGFSISLVVMLWTMSRMVASIRISQNTIYGVKPKHIAIIDQFVSFFWLI
;
A
#
# COMPACT_ATOMS: atom_id res chain seq x y z
N MET A 1 -56.55 22.61 11.71
CA MET A 1 -55.39 21.95 12.33
C MET A 1 -55.17 20.64 11.56
N ILE A 2 -54.57 20.71 10.38
CA ILE A 2 -54.33 19.55 9.51
C ILE A 2 -52.87 19.17 9.65
N THR A 3 -52.65 17.89 9.91
CA THR A 3 -51.51 17.35 10.64
C THR A 3 -50.28 17.25 9.74
N VAL A 4 -49.21 17.98 10.09
CA VAL A 4 -47.89 17.82 9.48
C VAL A 4 -47.39 16.37 9.64
N ARG A 5 -47.85 15.69 10.71
CA ARG A 5 -47.52 14.33 11.15
C ARG A 5 -47.74 13.19 10.14
N GLY A 6 -48.51 13.40 9.07
CA GLY A 6 -48.77 12.38 8.05
C GLY A 6 -47.64 12.21 7.02
N ARG A 7 -46.93 13.30 6.69
CA ARG A 7 -45.85 13.26 5.69
C ARG A 7 -44.58 12.62 6.24
N ASP A 8 -44.33 12.80 7.53
CA ASP A 8 -43.18 12.29 8.26
C ASP A 8 -43.11 10.74 8.21
N ASN A 9 -44.28 10.09 8.31
CA ASN A 9 -44.41 8.63 8.23
C ASN A 9 -44.22 8.10 6.80
N GLU A 10 -44.66 8.84 5.78
CA GLU A 10 -44.49 8.46 4.38
C GLU A 10 -43.01 8.45 3.99
N TYR A 11 -42.24 9.46 4.43
CA TYR A 11 -40.80 9.45 4.24
C TYR A 11 -40.14 8.29 4.98
N ALA A 12 -40.54 7.99 6.22
CA ALA A 12 -40.01 6.87 7.00
C ALA A 12 -40.22 5.50 6.31
N GLU A 13 -41.40 5.26 5.73
CA GLU A 13 -41.68 4.05 4.94
C GLU A 13 -40.83 3.97 3.67
N ILE A 14 -40.61 5.08 2.98
CA ILE A 14 -39.75 5.13 1.79
C ILE A 14 -38.30 4.81 2.18
N TYR A 15 -37.81 5.35 3.29
CA TYR A 15 -36.48 5.05 3.81
C TYR A 15 -36.35 3.57 4.22
N GLU A 16 -37.33 3.01 4.93
CA GLU A 16 -37.31 1.59 5.27
C GLU A 16 -37.34 0.71 4.02
N LYS A 17 -38.22 1.01 3.05
CA LYS A 17 -38.30 0.26 1.79
C LYS A 17 -37.01 0.36 0.98
N PHE A 18 -36.36 1.51 0.97
CA PHE A 18 -35.07 1.73 0.31
C PHE A 18 -33.95 0.97 1.01
N MET A 19 -33.85 1.09 2.33
CA MET A 19 -32.86 0.40 3.16
C MET A 19 -33.03 -1.12 3.14
N ASN A 20 -34.27 -1.60 3.03
CA ASN A 20 -34.60 -3.03 3.02
C ASN A 20 -34.65 -3.63 1.60
N SER A 21 -34.27 -2.86 0.57
CA SER A 21 -34.13 -3.38 -0.79
C SER A 21 -32.93 -4.32 -0.90
N SER A 22 -33.02 -5.35 -1.76
CA SER A 22 -31.94 -6.34 -1.91
C SER A 22 -30.63 -5.72 -2.36
N ALA A 23 -30.69 -4.68 -3.20
CA ALA A 23 -29.52 -3.91 -3.61
C ALA A 23 -28.86 -3.21 -2.42
N MET A 24 -29.64 -2.57 -1.54
CA MET A 24 -29.09 -1.81 -0.42
C MET A 24 -28.53 -2.72 0.67
N GLN A 25 -29.20 -3.84 0.97
CA GLN A 25 -28.65 -4.86 1.87
C GLN A 25 -27.34 -5.45 1.33
N THR A 26 -27.26 -5.67 0.01
CA THR A 26 -26.04 -6.16 -0.63
C THR A 26 -24.91 -5.16 -0.47
N ILE A 27 -25.15 -3.87 -0.75
CA ILE A 27 -24.15 -2.80 -0.59
C ILE A 27 -23.67 -2.70 0.87
N VAL A 28 -24.61 -2.73 1.83
CA VAL A 28 -24.28 -2.69 3.27
C VAL A 28 -23.51 -3.94 3.70
N ASP A 29 -23.89 -5.14 3.24
CA ASP A 29 -23.18 -6.39 3.53
C ASP A 29 -21.76 -6.37 2.95
N TYR A 30 -21.56 -5.91 1.71
CA TYR A 30 -20.22 -5.71 1.16
C TYR A 30 -19.44 -4.67 1.98
N CYS A 31 -19.98 -3.48 2.25
CA CYS A 31 -19.28 -2.45 3.02
C CYS A 31 -18.92 -2.88 4.46
N THR A 32 -19.73 -3.74 5.09
CA THR A 32 -19.49 -4.22 6.46
C THR A 32 -18.64 -5.49 6.52
N ARG A 33 -18.67 -6.37 5.49
CA ARG A 33 -17.81 -7.55 5.39
C ARG A 33 -16.37 -7.20 5.04
N ILE A 34 -16.14 -6.09 4.35
CA ILE A 34 -14.77 -5.67 4.05
C ILE A 34 -14.13 -5.26 5.37
N TYR A 35 -13.16 -6.05 5.83
CA TYR A 35 -12.26 -5.70 6.93
C TYR A 35 -11.30 -4.55 6.48
N LEU A 36 -11.85 -3.41 6.05
CA LEU A 36 -11.13 -2.26 5.48
C LEU A 36 -10.04 -1.78 6.44
N GLY A 37 -10.36 -1.68 7.74
CA GLY A 37 -9.41 -1.24 8.75
C GLY A 37 -8.17 -2.13 8.83
N TYR A 38 -8.36 -3.44 8.98
CA TYR A 38 -7.24 -4.39 9.14
C TYR A 38 -6.44 -4.56 7.85
N SER A 39 -7.09 -4.70 6.70
CA SER A 39 -6.40 -4.86 5.41
C SER A 39 -5.65 -3.59 5.00
N SER A 40 -6.26 -2.40 5.18
CA SER A 40 -5.62 -1.13 4.87
C SER A 40 -4.40 -0.86 5.76
N ALA A 41 -4.52 -1.15 7.06
CA ALA A 41 -3.40 -1.03 7.99
C ALA A 41 -2.23 -1.94 7.59
N ALA A 42 -2.49 -3.20 7.23
CA ALA A 42 -1.46 -4.13 6.79
C ALA A 42 -0.78 -3.70 5.48
N ILE A 43 -1.55 -3.27 4.48
CA ILE A 43 -1.00 -2.78 3.20
C ILE A 43 -0.12 -1.55 3.44
N THR A 44 -0.60 -0.60 4.25
CA THR A 44 0.15 0.64 4.57
C THR A 44 1.43 0.33 5.32
N TYR A 45 1.38 -0.58 6.30
CA TYR A 45 2.54 -1.00 7.07
C TYR A 45 3.64 -1.57 6.15
N TYR A 46 3.31 -2.54 5.30
CA TYR A 46 4.31 -3.13 4.39
C TYR A 46 4.75 -2.17 3.29
N ALA A 47 3.89 -1.26 2.83
CA ALA A 47 4.27 -0.23 1.86
C ALA A 47 5.30 0.75 2.44
N LEU A 48 5.09 1.25 3.67
CA LEU A 48 6.02 2.14 4.35
C LEU A 48 7.36 1.45 4.62
N LEU A 49 7.33 0.20 5.06
CA LEU A 49 8.53 -0.59 5.30
C LEU A 49 9.33 -0.82 4.00
N ALA A 50 8.65 -0.99 2.86
CA ALA A 50 9.30 -1.23 1.56
C ALA A 50 9.93 0.02 0.94
N ILE A 51 9.52 1.23 1.35
CA ILE A 51 9.95 2.49 0.71
C ILE A 51 11.47 2.68 0.79
N LEU A 52 12.07 2.47 1.97
CA LEU A 52 13.51 2.68 2.16
C LEU A 52 14.37 1.72 1.33
N PRO A 53 14.20 0.39 1.44
CA PRO A 53 15.01 -0.53 0.65
C PRO A 53 14.76 -0.37 -0.86
N THR A 54 13.54 0.00 -1.27
CA THR A 54 13.24 0.33 -2.68
C THR A 54 14.03 1.55 -3.16
N LEU A 55 14.13 2.62 -2.37
CA LEU A 55 14.91 3.81 -2.72
C LEU A 55 16.40 3.48 -2.86
N ILE A 56 16.95 2.67 -1.96
CA ILE A 56 18.36 2.23 -2.02
C ILE A 56 18.60 1.41 -3.29
N VAL A 57 17.74 0.43 -3.59
CA VAL A 57 17.84 -0.38 -4.81
C VAL A 57 17.70 0.49 -6.06
N ALA A 58 16.76 1.45 -6.06
CA ALA A 58 16.56 2.36 -7.18
C ALA A 58 17.77 3.28 -7.43
N GLY A 59 18.39 3.84 -6.39
CA GLY A 59 19.59 4.66 -6.55
C GLY A 59 20.81 3.87 -7.00
N ASN A 60 20.98 2.64 -6.51
CA ASN A 60 22.00 1.72 -7.01
C ASN A 60 21.74 1.35 -8.47
N LEU A 61 20.48 1.11 -8.86
CA LEU A 61 20.10 0.83 -10.24
C LEU A 61 20.44 2.02 -11.16
N LEU A 62 20.16 3.25 -10.74
CA LEU A 62 20.58 4.46 -11.47
C LEU A 62 22.10 4.54 -11.62
N SER A 63 22.85 4.20 -10.57
CA SER A 63 24.31 4.16 -10.66
C SER A 63 24.83 3.08 -11.61
N ILE A 64 24.17 1.92 -11.69
CA ILE A 64 24.50 0.84 -12.64
C ILE A 64 24.28 1.31 -14.09
N LEU A 65 23.27 2.17 -14.32
CA LEU A 65 23.02 2.81 -15.61
C LEU A 65 24.00 3.97 -15.92
N ASN A 66 25.10 4.09 -15.16
CA ASN A 66 26.10 5.17 -15.24
C ASN A 66 25.53 6.59 -15.07
N LEU A 67 24.35 6.74 -14.46
CA LEU A 67 23.79 8.04 -14.11
C LEU A 67 24.46 8.53 -12.82
N SER A 68 25.53 9.30 -13.00
CA SER A 68 26.26 9.89 -11.88
C SER A 68 25.38 10.89 -11.11
N LEU A 69 25.71 11.11 -9.84
CA LEU A 69 25.05 12.12 -9.00
C LEU A 69 24.98 13.48 -9.70
N ASN A 70 26.01 13.86 -10.47
CA ASN A 70 26.03 15.12 -11.21
C ASN A 70 24.97 15.16 -12.31
N ASN A 71 24.76 14.08 -13.05
CA ASN A 71 23.75 14.01 -14.11
C ASN A 71 22.34 14.13 -13.53
N VAL A 72 22.07 13.43 -12.42
CA VAL A 72 20.78 13.49 -11.72
C VAL A 72 20.55 14.87 -11.11
N MET A 73 21.57 15.47 -10.48
CA MET A 73 21.48 16.84 -9.95
C MET A 73 21.28 17.89 -11.03
N HIS A 74 21.91 17.74 -12.19
CA HIS A 74 21.68 18.63 -13.32
C HIS A 74 20.22 18.58 -13.79
N PHE A 75 19.65 17.39 -13.91
CA PHE A 75 18.24 17.21 -14.26
C PHE A 75 17.28 17.80 -13.22
N LEU A 76 17.52 17.55 -11.93
CA LEU A 76 16.69 18.08 -10.85
C LEU A 76 16.80 19.61 -10.72
N ASN A 77 17.99 20.18 -10.94
CA ASN A 77 18.19 21.63 -10.93
C ASN A 77 17.38 22.35 -12.01
N HIS A 78 17.14 21.69 -13.15
CA HIS A 78 16.33 22.24 -14.24
C HIS A 78 14.83 22.06 -14.01
N SER A 79 14.44 20.98 -13.32
CA SER A 79 13.03 20.58 -13.16
C SER A 79 12.39 21.09 -11.87
N LEU A 80 13.18 21.44 -10.85
CA LEU A 80 12.70 21.84 -9.52
C LEU A 80 13.21 23.24 -9.13
N PRO A 81 12.41 24.03 -8.41
CA PRO A 81 12.86 25.31 -7.86
C PRO A 81 13.84 25.11 -6.68
N PRO A 82 14.70 26.12 -6.36
CA PRO A 82 15.74 26.02 -5.33
C PRO A 82 15.23 25.57 -3.97
N SER A 83 14.03 26.00 -3.57
CA SER A 83 13.40 25.65 -2.29
C SER A 83 13.16 24.14 -2.13
N ALA A 84 12.77 23.46 -3.21
CA ALA A 84 12.57 22.01 -3.21
C ALA A 84 13.91 21.25 -3.24
N LEU A 85 14.89 21.79 -3.97
CA LEU A 85 16.23 21.21 -4.09
C LEU A 85 16.98 21.15 -2.75
N THR A 86 16.79 22.12 -1.86
CA THR A 86 17.39 22.09 -0.51
C THR A 86 16.97 20.86 0.30
N ILE A 87 15.76 20.35 0.07
CA ILE A 87 15.22 19.15 0.74
C ILE A 87 15.64 17.88 0.00
N VAL A 88 15.53 17.87 -1.34
CA VAL A 88 15.73 16.66 -2.16
C VAL A 88 17.22 16.32 -2.32
N ARG A 89 18.09 17.32 -2.46
CA ARG A 89 19.54 17.13 -2.68
C ARG A 89 20.22 16.22 -1.65
N PRO A 90 20.07 16.43 -0.32
CA PRO A 90 20.70 15.55 0.66
C PRO A 90 20.18 14.10 0.58
N ILE A 91 18.90 13.91 0.27
CA ILE A 91 18.28 12.58 0.12
C ILE A 91 18.90 11.84 -1.05
N ILE A 92 18.91 12.46 -2.24
CA ILE A 92 19.49 11.87 -3.45
C ILE A 92 20.99 11.64 -3.29
N LYS A 93 21.72 12.58 -2.68
CA LYS A 93 23.14 12.39 -2.37
C LYS A 93 23.35 11.19 -1.44
N SER A 94 22.56 11.04 -0.38
CA SER A 94 22.66 9.89 0.53
C SER A 94 22.47 8.58 -0.22
N ILE A 95 21.44 8.49 -1.07
CA ILE A 95 21.11 7.25 -1.79
C ILE A 95 22.19 6.91 -2.84
N LEU A 96 22.66 7.89 -3.63
CA LEU A 96 23.60 7.65 -4.73
C LEU A 96 25.06 7.57 -4.30
N THR A 97 25.44 8.05 -3.12
CA THR A 97 26.84 8.01 -2.67
C THR A 97 27.14 6.82 -1.75
N GLN A 98 26.11 6.14 -1.22
CA GLN A 98 26.26 5.00 -0.32
C GLN A 98 26.56 3.72 -1.11
N HIS A 99 27.77 3.61 -1.64
CA HIS A 99 28.28 2.43 -2.33
C HIS A 99 28.91 1.44 -1.34
N GLY A 100 28.11 0.53 -0.80
CA GLY A 100 28.60 -0.63 -0.07
C GLY A 100 27.91 -1.90 -0.55
N LEU A 101 28.68 -2.91 -0.98
CA LEU A 101 28.18 -4.19 -1.49
C LEU A 101 27.20 -4.89 -0.52
N GLY A 102 27.32 -4.65 0.79
CA GLY A 102 26.37 -5.12 1.79
C GLY A 102 25.00 -4.43 1.72
N GLY A 103 24.97 -3.10 1.54
CA GLY A 103 23.73 -2.31 1.58
C GLY A 103 22.77 -2.64 0.43
N PHE A 104 23.29 -2.86 -0.78
CA PHE A 104 22.48 -3.23 -1.93
C PHE A 104 21.85 -4.63 -1.78
N SER A 105 22.65 -5.64 -1.44
CA SER A 105 22.18 -7.02 -1.29
C SER A 105 21.16 -7.17 -0.14
N ILE A 106 21.46 -6.58 1.02
CA ILE A 106 20.55 -6.59 2.18
C ILE A 106 19.23 -5.88 1.84
N SER A 107 19.30 -4.71 1.19
CA SER A 107 18.11 -3.98 0.77
C SER A 107 17.27 -4.77 -0.22
N LEU A 108 17.90 -5.52 -1.15
CA LEU A 108 17.19 -6.35 -2.11
C LEU A 108 16.41 -7.47 -1.42
N VAL A 109 17.02 -8.17 -0.45
CA VAL A 109 16.34 -9.24 0.32
C VAL A 109 15.18 -8.66 1.13
N VAL A 110 15.40 -7.56 1.85
CA VAL A 110 14.38 -6.90 2.68
C VAL A 110 13.24 -6.35 1.81
N MET A 111 13.56 -5.77 0.64
CA MET A 111 12.59 -5.30 -0.34
C MET A 111 11.71 -6.45 -0.84
N LEU A 112 12.31 -7.56 -1.27
CA LEU A 112 11.59 -8.72 -1.78
C LEU A 112 10.69 -9.35 -0.70
N TRP A 113 11.19 -9.48 0.53
CA TRP A 113 10.40 -9.99 1.65
C TRP A 113 9.19 -9.09 1.95
N THR A 114 9.42 -7.79 2.06
CA THR A 114 8.37 -6.82 2.38
C THR A 114 7.35 -6.68 1.25
N MET A 115 7.80 -6.60 0.00
CA MET A 115 6.90 -6.54 -1.17
C MET A 115 6.06 -7.80 -1.30
N SER A 116 6.64 -8.98 -1.04
CA SER A 116 5.89 -10.24 -1.02
C SER A 116 4.75 -10.19 -0.01
N ARG A 117 4.98 -9.62 1.19
CA ARG A 117 3.96 -9.42 2.21
C ARG A 117 2.90 -8.40 1.78
N MET A 118 3.30 -7.27 1.20
CA MET A 118 2.37 -6.28 0.67
C MET A 118 1.39 -6.88 -0.35
N VAL A 119 1.91 -7.63 -1.33
CA VAL A 119 1.10 -8.30 -2.36
C VAL A 119 0.17 -9.34 -1.73
N ALA A 120 0.66 -10.08 -0.73
CA ALA A 120 -0.18 -11.04 0.02
C ALA A 120 -1.34 -10.33 0.73
N SER A 121 -1.11 -9.19 1.38
CA SER A 121 -2.15 -8.40 2.04
C SER A 121 -3.20 -7.86 1.07
N ILE A 122 -2.78 -7.39 -0.11
CA ILE A 122 -3.70 -6.96 -1.18
C ILE A 122 -4.57 -8.15 -1.63
N ARG A 123 -3.96 -9.31 -1.84
CA ARG A 123 -4.67 -10.52 -2.25
C ARG A 123 -5.70 -10.96 -1.21
N ILE A 124 -5.35 -10.89 0.08
CA ILE A 124 -6.29 -11.18 1.16
C ILE A 124 -7.47 -10.21 1.12
N SER A 125 -7.21 -8.91 0.99
CA SER A 125 -8.26 -7.89 0.89
C SER A 125 -9.22 -8.15 -0.27
N GLN A 126 -8.68 -8.46 -1.45
CA GLN A 126 -9.47 -8.80 -2.64
C GLN A 126 -10.27 -10.09 -2.44
N ASN A 127 -9.66 -11.13 -1.90
CA ASN A 127 -10.35 -12.39 -1.61
C ASN A 127 -11.51 -12.19 -0.62
N THR A 128 -11.33 -11.34 0.39
CA THR A 128 -12.39 -10.96 1.33
C THR A 128 -13.55 -10.25 0.62
N ILE A 129 -13.26 -9.30 -0.28
CA ILE A 129 -14.29 -8.60 -1.08
C ILE A 129 -15.07 -9.60 -1.94
N TYR A 130 -14.41 -10.54 -2.59
CA TYR A 130 -15.07 -11.54 -3.44
C TYR A 130 -15.68 -12.73 -2.68
N GLY A 131 -15.64 -12.74 -1.34
CA GLY A 131 -16.15 -13.85 -0.53
C GLY A 131 -15.38 -15.16 -0.72
N VAL A 132 -14.19 -15.11 -1.34
CA VAL A 132 -13.32 -16.26 -1.54
C VAL A 132 -12.64 -16.53 -0.21
N LYS A 133 -12.93 -17.69 0.39
CA LYS A 133 -12.24 -18.12 1.62
C LYS A 133 -10.73 -17.98 1.39
N PRO A 134 -9.98 -17.43 2.36
CA PRO A 134 -8.55 -17.27 2.21
C PRO A 134 -7.94 -18.64 1.91
N LYS A 135 -7.58 -18.85 0.64
CA LYS A 135 -6.73 -19.97 0.25
C LYS A 135 -5.39 -19.67 0.91
N HIS A 136 -4.85 -20.60 1.68
CA HIS A 136 -3.52 -20.50 2.30
C HIS A 136 -2.51 -20.03 1.24
N ILE A 137 -2.22 -18.73 1.17
CA ILE A 137 -1.24 -18.20 0.23
C ILE A 137 0.12 -18.45 0.88
N ALA A 138 0.60 -19.64 0.59
CA ALA A 138 1.78 -20.42 1.00
C ALA A 138 3.12 -19.71 1.24
N ILE A 139 3.27 -18.40 1.00
CA ILE A 139 4.57 -17.72 1.11
C ILE A 139 4.93 -17.40 2.58
N ILE A 140 3.99 -17.46 3.54
CA ILE A 140 4.31 -17.46 4.98
C ILE A 140 4.71 -18.86 5.44
N ASP A 141 3.97 -19.90 5.04
CA ASP A 141 4.36 -21.29 5.34
C ASP A 141 5.77 -21.59 4.84
N GLN A 142 6.15 -21.03 3.69
CA GLN A 142 7.47 -21.20 3.08
C GLN A 142 8.63 -20.51 3.80
N PHE A 143 8.41 -19.39 4.50
CA PHE A 143 9.44 -18.74 5.34
C PHE A 143 9.46 -19.28 6.78
N VAL A 144 8.30 -19.69 7.30
CA VAL A 144 8.17 -20.35 8.61
C VAL A 144 8.80 -21.75 8.58
N SER A 145 8.64 -22.52 7.50
CA SER A 145 9.39 -23.78 7.28
C SER A 145 10.88 -23.58 7.01
N PHE A 146 11.29 -22.44 6.45
CA PHE A 146 12.71 -22.13 6.24
C PHE A 146 13.45 -21.82 7.54
N PHE A 147 12.75 -21.23 8.51
CA PHE A 147 13.32 -20.88 9.82
C PHE A 147 13.15 -22.00 10.86
N TRP A 148 12.24 -22.95 10.65
CA TRP A 148 12.10 -24.12 11.54
C TRP A 148 13.13 -25.23 11.25
N LEU A 149 13.85 -25.15 10.12
CA LEU A 149 14.87 -26.11 9.69
C LEU A 149 16.32 -25.68 10.06
N ILE A 150 16.48 -24.52 10.71
CA ILE A 150 17.73 -24.05 11.32
C ILE A 150 17.57 -24.00 12.84
#